data_AF-A0A9P7YIR3-F1
#
_entry.id   AF-A0A9P7YIR3-F1
#
_cell.length_a   1.000
_cell.length_b   1.000
_cell.length_c   1.000
_cell.angle_alpha   90.00
_cell.angle_beta   90.00
_cell.angle_gamma   90.00
#
_symmetry.space_group_name_H-M   'P 1'
#
loop_
_entity.id
_entity.type
_entity.pdbx_description
1 polymer ?
#
loop_
_entity_poly.entity_id
_entity_poly.type
_entity_poly.pdbx_seq_one_letter_code
_entity_poly.pdbx_strand_id
1 'polypeptide(L)'
;MSSLFKGNKEAAGSFTVLEQAVLTRKTLRVVCVGAGYSGLTLAHKVQHECQLEDHINLTIYEKNADVGGTWFENTYPGVACDIPAHAYTFLFEPNPNWSKFYAPGPEIQAYIKRTAVKYELAKHIAFDSKVVETRWDQGSGKWKIKVEQDGIVKEDEAEILVNASGFLNGNGPRLKVSVNSRGSSCTAPNGKRIGVRTADGEEDFDIIVCATGFDTSFIPPWKLVGLNGAILEDRWKVNPDAFFSVQVDGMPNYFIFNGPNGVISHGSILAQVSWVCDYILRCAKKIATQDLKSITPKAQAVADFNVYSQEFLRRTVWADNCRSWYKNGKETGIVTGTYAGSILHFKDVLENIGDEHFDVVSNNKNVFKWLGNGQSLHDKDGTGDLAYYMKE
;
A
#
# COMPACT_ATOMS: atom_id res chain seq x y z
N MET A 1 18.24 50.52 22.07
CA MET A 1 17.62 49.37 21.38
C MET A 1 18.65 48.60 20.53
N SER A 2 19.80 48.21 21.09
CA SER A 2 20.90 47.61 20.31
C SER A 2 21.54 46.39 21.01
N SER A 3 20.74 45.48 21.56
CA SER A 3 21.29 44.29 22.26
C SER A 3 20.62 42.95 21.93
N LEU A 4 19.80 42.84 20.88
CA LEU A 4 19.10 41.59 20.54
C LEU A 4 19.84 40.70 19.52
N PHE A 5 20.97 41.12 18.94
CA PHE A 5 21.70 40.35 17.92
C PHE A 5 23.16 40.05 18.29
N LYS A 6 23.43 39.71 19.56
CA LYS A 6 24.68 39.02 19.94
C LYS A 6 24.38 37.53 20.12
N GLY A 7 23.93 36.88 19.05
CA GLY A 7 23.79 35.42 18.97
C GLY A 7 24.94 34.83 18.15
N ASN A 8 25.60 33.81 18.70
CA ASN A 8 26.63 32.93 18.12
C ASN A 8 26.95 33.13 16.62
N LYS A 9 28.08 33.79 16.34
CA LYS A 9 28.71 33.80 15.01
C LYS A 9 29.36 32.46 14.62
N GLU A 10 29.39 31.46 15.49
CA GLU A 10 30.16 30.23 15.30
C GLU A 10 29.39 29.00 14.79
N ALA A 11 28.10 29.12 14.41
CA ALA A 11 27.34 27.95 13.91
C ALA A 11 26.55 28.16 12.60
N ALA A 12 26.48 29.38 12.07
CA ALA A 12 25.76 29.63 10.83
C ALA A 12 26.69 29.45 9.63
N GLY A 13 26.80 28.23 9.10
CA GLY A 13 27.18 28.08 7.70
C GLY A 13 26.29 28.99 6.83
N SER A 14 26.82 29.56 5.75
CA SER A 14 26.08 30.52 4.92
C SER A 14 24.74 29.93 4.47
N PHE A 15 23.64 30.39 5.07
CA PHE A 15 22.30 30.03 4.64
C PHE A 15 21.94 30.90 3.43
N THR A 16 21.59 30.24 2.32
CA THR A 16 21.15 30.91 1.10
C THR A 16 19.66 30.68 0.91
N VAL A 17 18.93 31.77 0.71
CA VAL A 17 17.52 31.77 0.37
C VAL A 17 17.32 31.16 -1.02
N LEU A 18 16.28 30.35 -1.20
CA LEU A 18 15.92 29.83 -2.53
C LEU A 18 15.15 30.91 -3.28
N GLU A 19 15.58 31.23 -4.50
CA GLU A 19 14.85 32.12 -5.42
C GLU A 19 13.67 31.40 -6.07
N GLN A 20 12.69 31.05 -5.24
CA GLN A 20 11.40 30.45 -5.62
C GLN A 20 10.36 30.81 -4.56
N ALA A 21 9.08 30.80 -4.95
CA ALA A 21 7.98 30.99 -4.01
C ALA A 21 7.87 29.84 -3.00
N VAL A 22 7.27 30.13 -1.84
CA VAL A 22 6.93 29.12 -0.83
C VAL A 22 6.00 28.06 -1.42
N LEU A 23 6.13 26.81 -0.96
CA LEU A 23 5.38 25.65 -1.44
C LEU A 23 5.60 25.29 -2.92
N THR A 24 6.65 25.82 -3.55
CA THR A 24 7.11 25.33 -4.86
C THR A 24 7.42 23.84 -4.74
N ARG A 25 6.71 23.01 -5.53
CA ARG A 25 6.77 21.55 -5.45
C ARG A 25 7.97 21.03 -6.23
N LYS A 26 8.78 20.18 -5.59
CA LYS A 26 9.72 19.32 -6.31
C LYS A 26 8.99 18.14 -6.94
N THR A 27 9.48 17.66 -8.07
CA THR A 27 9.00 16.39 -8.65
C THR A 27 9.48 15.23 -7.79
N LEU A 28 8.57 14.37 -7.36
CA LEU A 28 8.85 13.14 -6.63
C LEU A 28 8.74 11.93 -7.55
N ARG A 29 9.66 10.99 -7.43
CA ARG A 29 9.55 9.66 -8.00
C ARG A 29 8.81 8.77 -7.01
N VAL A 30 7.70 8.20 -7.47
CA VAL A 30 6.85 7.30 -6.69
C VAL A 30 6.83 5.94 -7.38
N VAL A 31 7.23 4.89 -6.67
CA VAL A 31 7.03 3.51 -7.13
C VAL A 31 5.88 2.90 -6.36
N CYS A 32 4.94 2.32 -7.11
CA CYS A 32 3.87 1.51 -6.58
C CYS A 32 4.04 0.06 -7.04
N VAL A 33 3.77 -0.92 -6.19
CA VAL A 33 3.93 -2.35 -6.52
C VAL A 33 2.56 -3.00 -6.57
N GLY A 34 2.07 -3.35 -7.75
CA GLY A 34 0.78 -3.99 -8.01
C GLY A 34 -0.25 -3.09 -8.71
N ALA A 35 -0.85 -3.60 -9.79
CA ALA A 35 -1.86 -2.96 -10.63
C ALA A 35 -3.28 -3.56 -10.42
N GLY A 36 -3.63 -3.82 -9.17
CA GLY A 36 -5.01 -4.07 -8.75
C GLY A 36 -5.80 -2.77 -8.54
N TYR A 37 -6.95 -2.87 -7.85
CA TYR A 37 -7.76 -1.71 -7.48
C TYR A 37 -6.95 -0.58 -6.81
N SER A 38 -6.02 -0.93 -5.92
CA SER A 38 -5.19 0.04 -5.19
C SER A 38 -4.25 0.84 -6.11
N GLY A 39 -3.43 0.16 -6.91
CA GLY A 39 -2.51 0.83 -7.83
C GLY A 39 -3.23 1.66 -8.88
N LEU A 40 -4.34 1.14 -9.42
CA LEU A 40 -5.14 1.86 -10.42
C LEU A 40 -5.87 3.08 -9.83
N THR A 41 -6.35 3.00 -8.59
CA THR A 41 -6.94 4.17 -7.91
C THR A 41 -5.89 5.26 -7.66
N LEU A 42 -4.67 4.87 -7.26
CA LEU A 42 -3.56 5.81 -7.11
C LEU A 42 -3.21 6.49 -8.45
N ALA A 43 -3.07 5.73 -9.54
CA ALA A 43 -2.83 6.28 -10.87
C ALA A 43 -3.94 7.25 -11.30
N HIS A 44 -5.21 6.85 -11.12
CA HIS A 44 -6.35 7.71 -11.45
C HIS A 44 -6.31 9.02 -10.65
N LYS A 45 -6.03 8.96 -9.35
CA LYS A 45 -5.96 10.17 -8.52
C LYS A 45 -4.81 11.07 -8.91
N VAL A 46 -3.62 10.52 -9.17
CA VAL A 46 -2.47 11.30 -9.64
C VAL A 46 -2.78 11.97 -10.98
N GLN A 47 -3.37 11.25 -11.92
CA GLN A 47 -3.62 11.75 -13.27
C GLN A 47 -4.83 12.67 -13.39
N HIS A 48 -6.00 12.22 -12.92
CA HIS A 48 -7.29 12.84 -13.27
C HIS A 48 -7.88 13.65 -12.12
N GLU A 49 -7.78 13.15 -10.89
CA GLU A 49 -8.46 13.80 -9.75
C GLU A 49 -7.65 14.95 -9.16
N CYS A 50 -6.37 14.71 -8.89
CA CYS A 50 -5.46 15.69 -8.27
C CYS A 50 -4.55 16.38 -9.29
N GLN A 51 -4.45 15.85 -10.52
CA GLN A 51 -3.64 16.40 -11.62
C GLN A 51 -2.19 16.71 -11.18
N LEU A 52 -1.53 15.70 -10.62
CA LEU A 52 -0.20 15.80 -10.03
C LEU A 52 0.93 15.28 -10.94
N GLU A 53 0.66 14.96 -12.21
CA GLU A 53 1.67 14.36 -13.11
C GLU A 53 2.91 15.25 -13.32
N ASP A 54 2.78 16.58 -13.20
CA ASP A 54 3.92 17.51 -13.28
C ASP A 54 4.86 17.43 -12.05
N HIS A 55 4.39 16.82 -10.96
CA HIS A 55 5.09 16.76 -9.68
C HIS A 55 5.24 15.34 -9.12
N ILE A 56 4.57 14.35 -9.70
CA ILE A 56 4.64 12.94 -9.32
C ILE A 56 4.95 12.15 -10.58
N ASN A 57 6.17 11.63 -10.65
CA ASN A 57 6.55 10.62 -11.62
C ASN A 57 6.21 9.24 -11.03
N LEU A 58 5.03 8.73 -11.38
CA LEU A 58 4.52 7.44 -10.91
C LEU A 58 4.95 6.30 -11.85
N THR A 59 5.44 5.21 -11.27
CA THR A 59 5.54 3.93 -11.97
C THR A 59 4.94 2.83 -11.10
N ILE A 60 4.05 2.04 -11.68
CA ILE A 60 3.46 0.85 -11.08
C ILE A 60 4.17 -0.36 -11.67
N TYR A 61 4.87 -1.13 -10.84
CA TYR A 61 5.41 -2.43 -11.25
C TYR A 61 4.38 -3.52 -10.97
N GLU A 62 3.92 -4.19 -12.02
CA GLU A 62 2.99 -5.32 -11.96
C GLU A 62 3.69 -6.59 -12.43
N LYS A 63 3.64 -7.64 -11.61
CA LYS A 63 4.30 -8.92 -11.92
C LYS A 63 3.61 -9.67 -13.05
N ASN A 64 2.35 -9.36 -13.30
CA ASN A 64 1.51 -10.00 -14.31
C ASN A 64 1.54 -9.27 -15.65
N ALA A 65 1.03 -9.94 -16.67
CA ALA A 65 0.90 -9.41 -18.03
C ALA A 65 -0.30 -8.45 -18.22
N ASP A 66 -1.15 -8.30 -17.20
CA ASP A 66 -2.35 -7.45 -17.27
C ASP A 66 -2.72 -6.93 -15.87
N VAL A 67 -3.61 -5.95 -15.83
CA VAL A 67 -4.17 -5.40 -14.59
C VAL A 67 -5.14 -6.39 -13.94
N GLY A 68 -5.45 -6.18 -12.65
CA GLY A 68 -6.54 -6.93 -11.98
C GLY A 68 -6.21 -7.45 -10.60
N GLY A 69 -4.91 -7.66 -10.30
CA GLY A 69 -4.46 -8.21 -9.02
C GLY A 69 -5.14 -9.53 -8.70
N THR A 70 -5.88 -9.59 -7.58
CA THR A 70 -6.63 -10.80 -7.16
C THR A 70 -7.54 -11.35 -8.26
N TRP A 71 -8.18 -10.50 -9.07
CA TRP A 71 -9.10 -10.92 -10.12
C TRP A 71 -8.41 -11.41 -11.41
N PHE A 72 -7.11 -11.11 -11.55
CA PHE A 72 -6.27 -11.70 -12.59
C PHE A 72 -5.79 -13.10 -12.16
N GLU A 73 -5.34 -13.23 -10.91
CA GLU A 73 -4.75 -14.47 -10.39
C GLU A 73 -5.79 -15.56 -10.10
N ASN A 74 -6.93 -15.19 -9.52
CA ASN A 74 -7.91 -16.15 -9.02
C ASN A 74 -8.98 -16.41 -10.08
N THR A 75 -8.80 -17.51 -10.82
CA THR A 75 -9.65 -17.90 -11.96
C THR A 75 -10.38 -19.23 -11.74
N TYR A 76 -10.46 -19.71 -10.49
CA TYR A 76 -11.13 -20.97 -10.17
C TYR A 76 -12.65 -20.92 -10.51
N PRO A 77 -13.26 -22.06 -10.88
CA PRO A 77 -14.68 -22.09 -11.23
C PRO A 77 -15.57 -21.56 -10.11
N GLY A 78 -16.42 -20.58 -10.44
CA GLY A 78 -17.35 -19.97 -9.49
C GLY A 78 -16.80 -18.83 -8.64
N VAL A 79 -15.54 -18.41 -8.85
CA VAL A 79 -14.99 -17.21 -8.17
C VAL A 79 -15.90 -16.00 -8.36
N ALA A 80 -16.25 -15.34 -7.26
CA ALA A 80 -17.18 -14.21 -7.22
C ALA A 80 -16.88 -13.32 -6.00
N CYS A 81 -17.37 -12.08 -6.03
CA CYS A 81 -17.27 -11.16 -4.90
C CYS A 81 -18.44 -11.34 -3.94
N ASP A 82 -18.17 -11.36 -2.64
CA ASP A 82 -19.14 -11.43 -1.54
C ASP A 82 -19.72 -10.06 -1.15
N ILE A 83 -19.23 -8.98 -1.76
CA ILE A 83 -19.75 -7.62 -1.60
C ILE A 83 -20.75 -7.32 -2.72
N PRO A 84 -21.89 -6.67 -2.42
CA PRO A 84 -22.82 -6.20 -3.44
C PRO A 84 -22.09 -5.39 -4.51
N ALA A 85 -22.30 -5.73 -5.78
CA ALA A 85 -21.48 -5.25 -6.90
C ALA A 85 -21.47 -3.71 -7.04
N HIS A 86 -22.58 -3.05 -6.67
CA HIS A 86 -22.66 -1.59 -6.65
C HIS A 86 -21.70 -0.93 -5.62
N ALA A 87 -21.33 -1.65 -4.56
CA ALA A 87 -20.38 -1.21 -3.53
C ALA A 87 -18.95 -1.71 -3.77
N TYR A 88 -18.77 -2.66 -4.72
CA TYR A 88 -17.48 -3.19 -5.17
C TYR A 88 -17.14 -2.69 -6.59
N THR A 89 -17.09 -1.37 -6.73
CA THR A 89 -16.75 -0.64 -7.95
C THR A 89 -15.74 0.46 -7.63
N PHE A 90 -14.88 0.87 -8.57
CA PHE A 90 -14.08 2.09 -8.39
C PHE A 90 -15.00 3.27 -8.10
N LEU A 91 -14.68 4.08 -7.08
CA LEU A 91 -15.54 5.21 -6.69
C LEU A 91 -15.72 6.24 -7.82
N PHE A 92 -14.71 6.37 -8.69
CA PHE A 92 -14.72 7.28 -9.83
C PHE A 92 -15.38 6.66 -11.09
N GLU A 93 -15.71 5.37 -11.08
CA GLU A 93 -16.35 4.68 -12.21
C GLU A 93 -17.42 3.69 -11.73
N PRO A 94 -18.59 4.15 -11.27
CA PRO A 94 -19.70 3.26 -10.94
C PRO A 94 -20.14 2.41 -12.16
N ASN A 95 -20.53 1.15 -11.92
CA ASN A 95 -21.07 0.28 -12.96
C ASN A 95 -22.53 -0.10 -12.68
N PRO A 96 -23.53 0.51 -13.37
CA PRO A 96 -24.93 0.14 -13.20
C PRO A 96 -25.32 -1.17 -13.91
N ASN A 97 -24.43 -1.71 -14.75
CA ASN A 97 -24.72 -2.84 -15.65
C ASN A 97 -24.17 -4.18 -15.14
N TRP A 98 -23.94 -4.32 -13.84
CA TRP A 98 -23.54 -5.61 -13.26
C TRP A 98 -24.60 -6.68 -13.55
N SER A 99 -24.18 -7.86 -13.99
CA SER A 99 -25.10 -8.94 -14.35
C SER A 99 -25.83 -9.55 -13.16
N LYS A 100 -25.27 -9.40 -11.95
CA LYS A 100 -25.77 -9.98 -10.69
C LYS A 100 -25.49 -9.05 -9.52
N PHE A 101 -26.25 -9.23 -8.44
CA PHE A 101 -26.03 -8.52 -7.18
C PHE A 101 -24.64 -8.82 -6.58
N TYR A 102 -24.16 -10.07 -6.70
CA TYR A 102 -22.79 -10.49 -6.39
C TYR A 102 -22.09 -10.87 -7.69
N ALA A 103 -21.14 -10.04 -8.12
CA ALA A 103 -20.56 -10.16 -9.46
C ALA A 103 -19.53 -11.32 -9.55
N PRO A 104 -19.54 -12.10 -10.64
CA PRO A 104 -18.55 -13.14 -10.89
C PRO A 104 -17.19 -12.54 -11.24
N GLY A 105 -16.11 -13.24 -10.90
CA GLY A 105 -14.74 -12.75 -11.08
C GLY A 105 -14.38 -12.36 -12.52
N PRO A 106 -14.76 -13.13 -13.56
CA PRO A 106 -14.51 -12.72 -14.95
C PRO A 106 -15.15 -11.37 -15.32
N GLU A 107 -16.33 -11.04 -14.77
CA GLU A 107 -16.99 -9.77 -15.01
C GLU A 107 -16.27 -8.61 -14.31
N ILE A 108 -15.81 -8.84 -13.08
CA ILE A 108 -15.01 -7.87 -12.33
C ILE A 108 -13.67 -7.64 -13.03
N GLN A 109 -13.01 -8.68 -13.52
CA GLN A 109 -11.76 -8.56 -14.28
C GLN A 109 -11.97 -7.75 -15.56
N ALA A 110 -13.04 -8.02 -16.31
CA ALA A 110 -13.40 -7.23 -17.49
C ALA A 110 -13.69 -5.77 -17.14
N TYR A 111 -14.30 -5.51 -15.98
CA TYR A 111 -14.50 -4.17 -15.45
C TYR A 111 -13.21 -3.43 -15.14
N ILE A 112 -12.27 -4.07 -14.45
CA ILE A 112 -10.99 -3.43 -14.13
C ILE A 112 -10.25 -3.06 -15.42
N LYS A 113 -10.20 -3.98 -16.39
CA LYS A 113 -9.54 -3.74 -17.68
C LYS A 113 -10.15 -2.58 -18.45
N ARG A 114 -11.48 -2.55 -18.63
CA ARG A 114 -12.12 -1.46 -19.38
C ARG A 114 -11.95 -0.11 -18.69
N THR A 115 -11.94 -0.09 -17.35
CA THR A 115 -11.71 1.15 -16.59
C THR A 115 -10.28 1.63 -16.75
N ALA A 116 -9.29 0.73 -16.66
CA ALA A 116 -7.89 1.08 -16.88
C ALA A 116 -7.65 1.65 -18.29
N VAL A 117 -8.33 1.11 -19.31
CA VAL A 117 -8.30 1.65 -20.69
C VAL A 117 -8.99 3.01 -20.78
N LYS A 118 -10.21 3.15 -20.24
CA LYS A 118 -11.00 4.39 -20.30
C LYS A 118 -10.25 5.61 -19.76
N TYR A 119 -9.50 5.42 -18.68
CA TYR A 119 -8.74 6.47 -18.01
C TYR A 119 -7.25 6.49 -18.40
N GLU A 120 -6.84 5.69 -19.40
CA GLU A 120 -5.47 5.62 -19.91
C GLU A 120 -4.42 5.32 -18.81
N LEU A 121 -4.79 4.53 -17.80
CA LEU A 121 -3.97 4.29 -16.62
C LEU A 121 -2.76 3.39 -16.92
N ALA A 122 -2.82 2.61 -17.99
CA ALA A 122 -1.75 1.70 -18.41
C ALA A 122 -0.42 2.41 -18.68
N LYS A 123 -0.43 3.73 -18.98
CA LYS A 123 0.78 4.52 -19.19
C LYS A 123 1.70 4.58 -17.95
N HIS A 124 1.13 4.36 -16.76
CA HIS A 124 1.87 4.33 -15.50
C HIS A 124 2.41 2.95 -15.15
N ILE A 125 2.09 1.90 -15.93
CA ILE A 125 2.28 0.51 -15.53
C ILE A 125 3.40 -0.13 -16.36
N ALA A 126 4.35 -0.73 -15.66
CA ALA A 126 5.30 -1.67 -16.23
C ALA A 126 4.84 -3.09 -15.88
N PHE A 127 4.31 -3.80 -16.88
CA PHE A 127 3.90 -5.21 -16.76
C PHE A 127 5.08 -6.16 -16.77
N ASP A 128 4.83 -7.41 -16.40
CA ASP A 128 5.83 -8.48 -16.32
C ASP A 128 7.08 -8.07 -15.51
N SER A 129 6.87 -7.22 -14.52
CA SER A 129 7.90 -6.53 -13.74
C SER A 129 7.71 -6.82 -12.27
N LYS A 130 8.49 -7.77 -11.75
CA LYS A 130 8.40 -8.22 -10.37
C LYS A 130 9.43 -7.50 -9.51
N VAL A 131 8.99 -6.75 -8.51
CA VAL A 131 9.89 -6.23 -7.47
C VAL A 131 10.43 -7.40 -6.64
N VAL A 132 11.74 -7.46 -6.43
CA VAL A 132 12.43 -8.56 -5.69
C VAL A 132 13.18 -8.07 -4.46
N GLU A 133 13.61 -6.81 -4.42
CA GLU A 133 14.22 -6.18 -3.24
C GLU A 133 13.93 -4.68 -3.26
N THR A 134 13.65 -4.11 -2.09
CA THR A 134 13.62 -2.66 -1.86
C THR A 134 14.42 -2.33 -0.62
N ARG A 135 15.35 -1.37 -0.72
CA ARG A 135 16.23 -0.96 0.37
C ARG A 135 16.24 0.54 0.53
N TRP A 136 15.95 1.04 1.72
CA TRP A 136 16.07 2.44 2.04
C TRP A 136 17.55 2.84 2.11
N ASP A 137 17.93 3.86 1.35
CA ASP A 137 19.23 4.52 1.47
C ASP A 137 19.09 5.84 2.24
N GLN A 138 19.61 5.86 3.47
CA GLN A 138 19.56 7.03 4.36
C GLN A 138 20.31 8.24 3.79
N GLY A 139 21.37 7.99 3.01
CA GLY A 139 22.17 9.04 2.40
C GLY A 139 21.32 9.88 1.44
N SER A 140 20.82 9.23 0.38
CA SER A 140 19.98 9.88 -0.63
C SER A 140 18.56 10.18 -0.18
N GLY A 141 18.02 9.47 0.81
CA GLY A 141 16.60 9.57 1.17
C GLY A 141 15.68 8.92 0.15
N LYS A 142 16.14 7.82 -0.45
CA LYS A 142 15.40 7.10 -1.49
C LYS A 142 15.40 5.60 -1.23
N TRP A 143 14.35 4.95 -1.69
CA TRP A 143 14.32 3.50 -1.89
C TRP A 143 15.15 3.15 -3.12
N LYS A 144 16.08 2.21 -2.96
CA LYS A 144 16.74 1.47 -4.04
C LYS A 144 15.93 0.22 -4.33
N ILE A 145 15.52 0.02 -5.57
CA ILE A 145 14.50 -0.94 -5.96
C ILE A 145 15.09 -1.85 -7.02
N LYS A 146 14.97 -3.16 -6.82
CA LYS A 146 15.34 -4.18 -7.81
C LYS A 146 14.09 -4.77 -8.42
N VAL A 147 14.01 -4.70 -9.74
CA VAL A 147 12.87 -5.17 -10.53
C VAL A 147 13.35 -6.25 -11.48
N GLU A 148 12.84 -7.46 -11.34
CA GLU A 148 13.04 -8.58 -12.26
C GLU A 148 12.03 -8.48 -13.41
N GLN A 149 12.52 -8.42 -14.64
CA GLN A 149 11.72 -8.45 -15.87
C GLN A 149 12.51 -9.26 -16.91
N ASP A 150 11.87 -10.21 -17.58
CA ASP A 150 12.49 -11.09 -18.57
C ASP A 150 13.75 -11.83 -18.08
N GLY A 151 13.78 -12.19 -16.79
CA GLY A 151 14.93 -12.84 -16.14
C GLY A 151 16.12 -11.91 -15.87
N ILE A 152 15.98 -10.61 -16.12
CA ILE A 152 17.00 -9.59 -15.86
C ILE A 152 16.55 -8.73 -14.69
N VAL A 153 17.44 -8.51 -13.72
CA VAL A 153 17.21 -7.58 -12.62
C VAL A 153 17.71 -6.19 -13.02
N LYS A 154 16.78 -5.23 -13.09
CA LYS A 154 17.02 -3.80 -13.30
C LYS A 154 16.98 -3.08 -11.96
N GLU A 155 17.74 -2.00 -11.84
CA GLU A 155 17.72 -1.10 -10.69
C GLU A 155 16.88 0.15 -10.98
N ASP A 156 16.16 0.61 -9.98
CA ASP A 156 15.35 1.83 -9.98
C ASP A 156 15.45 2.50 -8.60
N GLU A 157 15.02 3.76 -8.49
CA GLU A 157 14.98 4.46 -7.22
C GLU A 157 13.76 5.36 -7.09
N ALA A 158 13.28 5.56 -5.87
CA ALA A 158 12.11 6.40 -5.61
C ALA A 158 12.17 7.06 -4.23
N GLU A 159 11.69 8.29 -4.10
CA GLU A 159 11.50 8.93 -2.80
C GLU A 159 10.37 8.27 -2.01
N ILE A 160 9.33 7.75 -2.69
CA ILE A 160 8.17 7.11 -2.08
C ILE A 160 7.97 5.70 -2.65
N LEU A 161 7.74 4.73 -1.75
CA LEU A 161 7.40 3.36 -2.10
C LEU A 161 5.99 3.04 -1.59
N VAL A 162 5.12 2.57 -2.48
CA VAL A 162 3.73 2.20 -2.17
C VAL A 162 3.53 0.72 -2.46
N ASN A 163 3.18 -0.05 -1.43
CA ASN A 163 2.80 -1.45 -1.56
C ASN A 163 1.29 -1.56 -1.85
N ALA A 164 0.98 -1.97 -3.07
CA ALA A 164 -0.37 -2.29 -3.55
C ALA A 164 -0.48 -3.77 -3.97
N SER A 165 0.40 -4.66 -3.48
CA SER A 165 0.49 -6.05 -3.92
C SER A 165 -0.62 -6.95 -3.39
N GLY A 166 -1.43 -6.41 -2.46
CA GLY A 166 -2.49 -7.13 -1.76
C GLY A 166 -1.97 -8.11 -0.70
N PHE A 167 -2.85 -8.44 0.25
CA PHE A 167 -2.58 -9.34 1.38
C PHE A 167 -3.12 -10.77 1.15
N LEU A 168 -3.84 -11.01 0.06
CA LEU A 168 -4.28 -12.34 -0.38
C LEU A 168 -3.45 -12.77 -1.59
N ASN A 169 -2.12 -12.64 -1.45
CA ASN A 169 -1.16 -12.94 -2.49
C ASN A 169 -0.24 -14.05 -1.97
N GLY A 170 -0.05 -15.10 -2.76
CA GLY A 170 0.68 -16.29 -2.33
C GLY A 170 -0.21 -17.39 -1.72
N ASN A 171 0.26 -18.63 -1.85
CA ASN A 171 -0.49 -19.82 -1.42
C ASN A 171 -0.42 -19.99 0.09
N GLY A 172 -1.56 -20.32 0.71
CA GLY A 172 -1.63 -20.73 2.11
C GLY A 172 -0.87 -22.05 2.41
N PRO A 173 -1.03 -22.61 3.61
CA PRO A 173 -0.31 -23.81 4.03
C PRO A 173 -0.45 -24.95 3.02
N ARG A 174 0.68 -25.51 2.57
CA ARG A 174 0.68 -26.61 1.61
C ARG A 174 0.24 -27.90 2.31
N LEU A 175 -0.85 -28.49 1.83
CA LEU A 175 -1.19 -29.87 2.17
C LEU A 175 -0.09 -30.79 1.65
N LYS A 176 0.41 -31.68 2.51
CA LYS A 176 1.30 -32.78 2.08
C LYS A 176 0.43 -33.84 1.40
N VAL A 177 0.26 -33.73 0.09
CA VAL A 177 -0.40 -34.76 -0.72
C VAL A 177 0.63 -35.82 -1.09
N SER A 178 0.37 -37.08 -0.72
CA SER A 178 1.17 -38.22 -1.17
C SER A 178 0.64 -38.73 -2.50
N VAL A 179 1.44 -38.61 -3.57
CA VAL A 179 1.07 -39.20 -4.87
C VAL A 179 1.37 -40.69 -4.81
N ASN A 180 0.33 -41.50 -4.72
CA ASN A 180 0.46 -42.96 -4.68
C ASN A 180 0.82 -43.51 -6.07
N SER A 181 2.02 -44.08 -6.17
CA SER A 181 2.45 -44.81 -7.35
C SER A 181 1.85 -46.22 -7.34
N ARG A 182 0.68 -46.41 -7.96
CA ARG A 182 0.18 -47.70 -8.46
C ARG A 182 -1.10 -47.52 -9.32
N GLY A 183 -0.95 -47.57 -10.66
CA GLY A 183 -1.98 -48.03 -11.61
C GLY A 183 -3.23 -47.16 -11.92
N SER A 184 -3.14 -46.37 -13.01
CA SER A 184 -4.11 -46.09 -14.11
C SER A 184 -5.51 -45.45 -13.89
N SER A 185 -5.76 -44.44 -14.77
CA SER A 185 -6.92 -43.52 -15.05
C SER A 185 -7.08 -42.34 -14.07
N CYS A 186 -7.05 -41.05 -14.43
CA CYS A 186 -7.11 -40.32 -15.71
C CYS A 186 -5.86 -39.41 -15.93
N THR A 187 -5.58 -39.06 -17.18
CA THR A 187 -4.27 -38.68 -17.74
C THR A 187 -3.58 -37.43 -17.18
N ALA A 188 -2.57 -37.63 -16.33
CA ALA A 188 -1.23 -37.07 -16.56
C ALA A 188 -0.47 -37.97 -17.58
N PRO A 189 0.58 -37.51 -18.28
CA PRO A 189 1.21 -38.23 -19.40
C PRO A 189 1.84 -39.61 -19.04
N ASN A 190 1.70 -40.07 -17.79
CA ASN A 190 2.44 -41.21 -17.22
C ASN A 190 1.58 -42.15 -16.34
N GLY A 191 0.24 -42.06 -16.33
CA GLY A 191 -0.63 -43.10 -15.71
C GLY A 191 -0.62 -43.22 -14.18
N LYS A 192 -0.48 -42.11 -13.42
CA LYS A 192 -0.48 -42.06 -11.94
C LYS A 192 -1.82 -41.57 -11.38
N ARG A 193 -2.33 -42.18 -10.28
CA ARG A 193 -3.48 -41.68 -9.49
C ARG A 193 -3.00 -40.78 -8.34
N ILE A 194 -3.84 -39.83 -7.92
CA ILE A 194 -3.56 -38.91 -6.82
C ILE A 194 -4.50 -39.28 -5.66
N GLY A 195 -3.98 -39.40 -4.45
CA GLY A 195 -4.75 -39.82 -3.28
C GLY A 195 -4.45 -38.98 -2.04
N VAL A 196 -5.38 -39.00 -1.08
CA VAL A 196 -5.22 -38.39 0.24
C VAL A 196 -5.17 -39.50 1.28
N ARG A 197 -4.14 -39.47 2.12
CA ARG A 197 -4.07 -40.35 3.29
C ARG A 197 -4.76 -39.67 4.48
N THR A 198 -5.81 -40.29 4.99
CA THR A 198 -6.53 -39.88 6.20
C THR A 198 -6.14 -40.78 7.38
N ALA A 199 -6.72 -40.56 8.56
CA ALA A 199 -6.53 -41.44 9.71
C ALA A 199 -7.13 -42.85 9.48
N ASP A 200 -8.13 -42.94 8.60
CA ASP A 200 -8.91 -44.16 8.35
C ASP A 200 -8.38 -44.96 7.15
N GLY A 201 -7.43 -44.41 6.38
CA GLY A 201 -6.83 -45.10 5.24
C GLY A 201 -6.39 -44.17 4.12
N GLU A 202 -6.18 -44.73 2.94
CA GLU A 202 -5.89 -43.96 1.72
C GLU A 202 -7.12 -43.95 0.83
N GLU A 203 -7.46 -42.78 0.32
CA GLU A 203 -8.57 -42.57 -0.60
C GLU A 203 -8.06 -41.93 -1.90
N ASP A 204 -8.46 -42.51 -3.03
CA ASP A 204 -8.08 -42.06 -4.37
C ASP A 204 -9.08 -41.03 -4.90
N PHE A 205 -8.58 -39.99 -5.58
CA PHE A 205 -9.40 -38.95 -6.19
C PHE A 205 -9.00 -38.74 -7.65
N ASP A 206 -9.97 -38.40 -8.50
CA ASP A 206 -9.71 -37.96 -9.87
C ASP A 206 -9.15 -36.54 -9.93
N ILE A 207 -9.61 -35.66 -9.04
CA ILE A 207 -9.20 -34.25 -8.93
C ILE A 207 -9.13 -33.86 -7.46
N ILE A 208 -8.05 -33.18 -7.06
CA ILE A 208 -7.90 -32.56 -5.74
C ILE A 208 -7.78 -31.04 -5.92
N VAL A 209 -8.63 -30.28 -5.23
CA VAL A 209 -8.58 -28.81 -5.21
C VAL A 209 -8.16 -28.34 -3.82
N CYS A 210 -7.01 -27.66 -3.73
CA CYS A 210 -6.51 -27.10 -2.48
C CYS A 210 -7.06 -25.68 -2.25
N ALA A 211 -8.26 -25.58 -1.68
CA ALA A 211 -8.85 -24.31 -1.25
C ALA A 211 -8.36 -23.90 0.17
N THR A 212 -7.05 -23.96 0.41
CA THR A 212 -6.42 -23.80 1.74
C THR A 212 -6.18 -22.35 2.15
N GLY A 213 -6.72 -21.39 1.39
CA GLY A 213 -6.53 -19.95 1.61
C GLY A 213 -5.19 -19.43 1.10
N PHE A 214 -4.79 -18.28 1.64
CA PHE A 214 -3.65 -17.48 1.19
C PHE A 214 -2.60 -17.34 2.29
N ASP A 215 -1.43 -16.84 1.92
CA ASP A 215 -0.48 -16.31 2.90
C ASP A 215 -1.04 -15.02 3.51
N THR A 216 -1.40 -15.05 4.79
CA THR A 216 -1.96 -13.92 5.54
C THR A 216 -0.95 -13.30 6.51
N SER A 217 0.35 -13.45 6.23
CA SER A 217 1.42 -12.85 7.05
C SER A 217 1.54 -11.33 6.87
N PHE A 218 0.91 -10.77 5.82
CA PHE A 218 1.08 -9.38 5.34
C PHE A 218 2.48 -9.05 4.82
N ILE A 219 3.41 -9.99 4.90
CA ILE A 219 4.78 -9.80 4.43
C ILE A 219 4.76 -9.66 2.90
N PRO A 220 5.35 -8.59 2.35
CA PRO A 220 5.42 -8.44 0.90
C PRO A 220 6.21 -9.58 0.25
N PRO A 221 5.92 -9.96 -1.01
CA PRO A 221 6.59 -11.06 -1.71
C PRO A 221 8.03 -10.73 -2.18
N TRP A 222 8.64 -9.68 -1.62
CA TRP A 222 9.99 -9.22 -1.95
C TRP A 222 10.69 -8.76 -0.67
N LYS A 223 12.03 -8.75 -0.68
CA LYS A 223 12.81 -8.34 0.49
C LYS A 223 12.69 -6.83 0.74
N LEU A 224 12.12 -6.43 1.88
CA LEU A 224 11.95 -5.02 2.24
C LEU A 224 12.87 -4.62 3.41
N VAL A 225 13.85 -3.74 3.12
CA VAL A 225 14.86 -3.29 4.10
C VAL A 225 14.78 -1.79 4.35
N GLY A 226 14.43 -1.38 5.56
CA GLY A 226 14.31 0.01 5.99
C GLY A 226 15.56 0.58 6.67
N LEU A 227 15.33 1.50 7.61
CA LEU A 227 16.37 2.20 8.37
C LEU A 227 17.29 1.22 9.09
N ASN A 228 18.60 1.52 9.09
CA ASN A 228 19.62 0.76 9.83
C ASN A 228 19.62 -0.74 9.50
N GLY A 229 19.15 -1.13 8.31
CA GLY A 229 19.07 -2.53 7.90
C GLY A 229 17.88 -3.30 8.46
N ALA A 230 16.88 -2.63 9.06
CA ALA A 230 15.67 -3.28 9.55
C ALA A 230 14.93 -4.02 8.42
N ILE A 231 14.63 -5.30 8.62
CA ILE A 231 13.99 -6.17 7.64
C ILE A 231 12.51 -6.34 8.04
N LEU A 232 11.57 -6.03 7.15
CA LEU A 232 10.13 -6.05 7.47
C LEU A 232 9.63 -7.46 7.78
N GLU A 233 10.15 -8.45 7.06
CA GLU A 233 9.89 -9.88 7.26
C GLU A 233 10.18 -10.30 8.70
N ASP A 234 11.31 -9.85 9.25
CA ASP A 234 11.71 -10.17 10.63
C ASP A 234 10.78 -9.50 11.64
N ARG A 235 10.35 -8.26 11.36
CA ARG A 235 9.40 -7.51 12.20
C ARG A 235 8.04 -8.21 12.25
N TRP A 236 7.51 -8.62 11.10
CA TRP A 236 6.14 -9.13 10.97
C TRP A 236 6.01 -10.65 11.12
N LYS A 237 7.12 -11.36 11.35
CA LYS A 237 7.19 -12.82 11.47
C LYS A 237 6.18 -13.45 12.43
N VAL A 238 5.82 -12.75 13.52
CA VAL A 238 4.94 -13.30 14.57
C VAL A 238 3.58 -12.61 14.59
N ASN A 239 3.57 -11.30 14.83
CA ASN A 239 2.37 -10.48 14.95
C ASN A 239 2.58 -9.22 14.11
N PRO A 240 2.12 -9.19 12.87
CA PRO A 240 2.30 -8.03 12.01
C PRO A 240 1.48 -6.84 12.53
N ASP A 241 2.07 -5.65 12.49
CA ASP A 241 1.52 -4.41 13.01
C ASP A 241 1.81 -3.22 12.07
N ALA A 242 0.96 -2.21 12.11
CA ALA A 242 1.12 -1.00 11.31
C ALA A 242 0.46 0.20 11.98
N PHE A 243 0.92 1.39 11.64
CA PHE A 243 0.24 2.64 11.93
C PHE A 243 -0.97 2.77 11.01
N PHE A 244 -2.18 2.60 11.57
CA PHE A 244 -3.44 2.66 10.84
C PHE A 244 -3.48 1.83 9.56
N SER A 245 -2.84 0.65 9.52
CA SER A 245 -2.78 -0.22 8.32
C SER A 245 -2.04 0.39 7.10
N VAL A 246 -1.44 1.59 7.23
CA VAL A 246 -0.88 2.34 6.10
C VAL A 246 0.62 2.52 6.17
N GLN A 247 1.24 2.61 7.35
CA GLN A 247 2.69 2.81 7.48
C GLN A 247 3.31 1.95 8.58
N VAL A 248 4.64 1.80 8.54
CA VAL A 248 5.40 0.98 9.49
C VAL A 248 6.60 1.79 10.00
N ASP A 249 6.86 1.76 11.30
CA ASP A 249 8.06 2.40 11.84
C ASP A 249 9.32 1.69 11.32
N GLY A 250 10.39 2.46 11.16
CA GLY A 250 11.62 1.98 10.53
C GLY A 250 11.55 1.88 8.99
N MET A 251 10.40 2.16 8.36
CA MET A 251 10.20 2.11 6.90
C MET A 251 9.82 3.51 6.36
N PRO A 252 10.81 4.38 6.07
CA PRO A 252 10.55 5.78 5.70
C PRO A 252 9.87 5.90 4.35
N ASN A 253 8.89 6.79 4.22
CA ASN A 253 8.15 7.00 2.97
C ASN A 253 7.56 5.71 2.34
N TYR A 254 7.45 4.64 3.14
CA TYR A 254 6.78 3.42 2.76
C TYR A 254 5.33 3.49 3.18
N PHE A 255 4.44 3.23 2.23
CA PHE A 255 3.01 3.17 2.44
C PHE A 255 2.49 1.82 1.94
N ILE A 256 1.47 1.28 2.59
CA ILE A 256 0.84 0.01 2.21
C ILE A 256 -0.68 0.18 2.16
N PHE A 257 -1.31 -0.41 1.14
CA PHE A 257 -2.75 -0.60 1.14
C PHE A 257 -3.10 -1.91 1.85
N ASN A 258 -4.13 -1.87 2.70
CA ASN A 258 -4.64 -3.06 3.39
C ASN A 258 -3.55 -3.82 4.16
N GLY A 259 -2.66 -3.07 4.83
CA GLY A 259 -1.71 -3.67 5.76
C GLY A 259 -2.39 -4.26 6.99
N PRO A 260 -1.62 -4.73 7.98
CA PRO A 260 -2.14 -5.25 9.24
C PRO A 260 -3.10 -4.26 9.90
N ASN A 261 -4.13 -4.77 10.57
CA ASN A 261 -5.19 -3.99 11.23
C ASN A 261 -5.98 -3.09 10.26
N GLY A 262 -6.17 -3.54 9.01
CA GLY A 262 -6.93 -2.82 7.98
C GLY A 262 -8.45 -2.97 8.11
N VAL A 263 -9.21 -2.12 7.42
CA VAL A 263 -10.70 -2.11 7.48
C VAL A 263 -11.34 -3.17 6.56
N ILE A 264 -10.72 -4.34 6.44
CA ILE A 264 -11.11 -5.42 5.53
C ILE A 264 -12.55 -5.90 5.81
N SER A 265 -12.98 -5.89 7.07
CA SER A 265 -14.31 -6.33 7.50
C SER A 265 -15.31 -5.19 7.75
N HIS A 266 -15.03 -3.94 7.34
CA HIS A 266 -15.79 -2.77 7.79
C HIS A 266 -16.58 -2.04 6.69
N GLY A 267 -16.79 -2.66 5.53
CA GLY A 267 -17.59 -2.10 4.45
C GLY A 267 -16.85 -2.17 3.12
N SER A 268 -16.92 -1.11 2.32
CA SER A 268 -16.25 -1.09 1.01
C SER A 268 -14.75 -0.86 1.17
N ILE A 269 -13.96 -1.92 0.91
CA ILE A 269 -12.49 -1.84 0.80
C ILE A 269 -12.07 -0.80 -0.26
N LEU A 270 -12.89 -0.61 -1.30
CA LEU A 270 -12.56 0.35 -2.37
C LEU A 270 -12.70 1.81 -1.91
N ALA A 271 -13.60 2.09 -0.96
CA ALA A 271 -13.67 3.39 -0.32
C ALA A 271 -12.43 3.67 0.54
N GLN A 272 -12.02 2.68 1.34
CA GLN A 272 -10.76 2.76 2.09
C GLN A 272 -9.56 3.00 1.17
N VAL A 273 -9.45 2.26 0.06
CA VAL A 273 -8.36 2.44 -0.92
C VAL A 273 -8.28 3.88 -1.40
N SER A 274 -9.43 4.52 -1.70
CA SER A 274 -9.46 5.93 -2.07
C SER A 274 -8.90 6.83 -0.96
N TRP A 275 -9.35 6.66 0.30
CA TRP A 275 -8.89 7.50 1.41
C TRP A 275 -7.40 7.30 1.75
N VAL A 276 -6.90 6.06 1.60
CA VAL A 276 -5.47 5.78 1.75
C VAL A 276 -4.67 6.44 0.63
N CYS A 277 -5.19 6.49 -0.61
CA CYS A 277 -4.56 7.28 -1.67
C CYS A 277 -4.50 8.77 -1.29
N ASP A 278 -5.59 9.33 -0.78
CA ASP A 278 -5.64 10.74 -0.35
C ASP A 278 -4.62 11.02 0.76
N TYR A 279 -4.46 10.10 1.70
CA TYR A 279 -3.43 10.14 2.73
C TYR A 279 -2.01 10.13 2.12
N ILE A 280 -1.71 9.17 1.25
CA ILE A 280 -0.40 9.04 0.58
C ILE A 280 -0.08 10.32 -0.20
N LEU A 281 -1.05 10.85 -0.95
CA LEU A 281 -0.86 12.06 -1.76
C LEU A 281 -0.69 13.32 -0.90
N ARG A 282 -1.34 13.40 0.27
CA ARG A 282 -1.08 14.48 1.24
C ARG A 282 0.35 14.40 1.79
N CYS A 283 0.83 13.20 2.15
CA CYS A 283 2.21 13.00 2.56
C CYS A 283 3.20 13.36 1.43
N ALA A 284 2.94 12.90 0.21
CA ALA A 284 3.76 13.21 -0.97
C ALA A 284 3.81 14.73 -1.23
N LYS A 285 2.67 15.41 -1.16
CA LYS A 285 2.61 16.87 -1.30
C LYS A 285 3.45 17.55 -0.23
N LYS A 286 3.37 17.12 1.02
CA LYS A 286 4.17 17.67 2.13
C LYS A 286 5.67 17.46 1.90
N ILE A 287 6.07 16.26 1.49
CA ILE A 287 7.46 15.92 1.17
C ILE A 287 7.98 16.84 0.05
N ALA A 288 7.19 17.01 -1.01
CA ALA A 288 7.54 17.82 -2.18
C ALA A 288 7.63 19.33 -1.88
N THR A 289 6.74 19.87 -1.04
CA THR A 289 6.64 21.32 -0.79
C THR A 289 7.50 21.81 0.36
N GLN A 290 7.83 20.95 1.33
CA GLN A 290 8.61 21.32 2.52
C GLN A 290 10.06 20.81 2.46
N ASP A 291 10.49 20.30 1.30
CA ASP A 291 11.83 19.74 1.06
C ASP A 291 12.24 18.70 2.12
N LEU A 292 11.31 17.76 2.35
CA LEU A 292 11.54 16.68 3.31
C LEU A 292 12.25 15.52 2.63
N LYS A 293 13.17 14.91 3.37
CA LYS A 293 13.80 13.65 3.03
C LYS A 293 12.85 12.48 3.29
N SER A 294 12.23 12.47 4.47
CA SER A 294 11.33 11.38 4.83
C SER A 294 10.33 11.72 5.92
N ILE A 295 9.23 10.98 5.92
CA ILE A 295 8.23 10.90 6.98
C ILE A 295 8.12 9.43 7.38
N THR A 296 8.35 9.13 8.66
CA THR A 296 8.28 7.76 9.22
C THR A 296 7.48 7.81 10.52
N PRO A 297 6.50 6.92 10.75
CA PRO A 297 5.83 6.90 12.05
C PRO A 297 6.84 6.54 13.14
N LYS A 298 6.73 7.18 14.31
CA LYS A 298 7.53 6.85 15.48
C LYS A 298 7.18 5.45 15.96
N ALA A 299 8.18 4.67 16.36
CA ALA A 299 7.97 3.34 16.94
C ALA A 299 6.98 3.35 18.11
N GLN A 300 7.05 4.38 18.97
CA GLN A 300 6.10 4.54 20.08
C GLN A 300 4.67 4.78 19.59
N ALA A 301 4.46 5.59 18.55
CA ALA A 301 3.13 5.86 18.02
C ALA A 301 2.50 4.58 17.39
N VAL A 302 3.32 3.76 16.74
CA VAL A 302 2.88 2.43 16.25
C VAL A 302 2.50 1.54 17.43
N ALA A 303 3.35 1.45 18.46
CA ALA A 303 3.09 0.63 19.63
C ALA A 303 1.80 1.06 20.37
N ASP A 304 1.65 2.35 20.66
CA ASP A 304 0.49 2.90 21.37
C ASP A 304 -0.82 2.66 20.61
N PHE A 305 -0.82 2.89 19.29
CA PHE A 305 -1.97 2.60 18.45
C PHE A 305 -2.33 1.10 18.48
N ASN A 306 -1.34 0.21 18.49
CA ASN A 306 -1.59 -1.23 18.54
C ASN A 306 -2.09 -1.69 19.91
N VAL A 307 -1.62 -1.10 21.02
CA VAL A 307 -2.19 -1.31 22.35
C VAL A 307 -3.66 -0.90 22.38
N TYR A 308 -3.98 0.32 21.93
CA TYR A 308 -5.37 0.77 21.80
C TYR A 308 -6.21 -0.20 20.97
N SER A 309 -5.65 -0.64 19.83
CA SER A 309 -6.36 -1.54 18.92
C SER A 309 -6.74 -2.86 19.59
N GLN A 310 -5.80 -3.48 20.32
CA GLN A 310 -6.09 -4.73 21.02
C GLN A 310 -7.05 -4.54 22.19
N GLU A 311 -6.96 -3.42 22.93
CA GLU A 311 -7.89 -3.08 24.01
C GLU A 311 -9.32 -2.85 23.52
N PHE A 312 -9.49 -2.33 22.31
CA PHE A 312 -10.79 -2.26 21.66
C PHE A 312 -11.25 -3.64 21.19
N LEU A 313 -10.41 -4.35 20.43
CA LEU A 313 -10.77 -5.60 19.75
C LEU A 313 -11.11 -6.74 20.72
N ARG A 314 -10.51 -6.79 21.91
CA ARG A 314 -10.84 -7.77 22.96
C ARG A 314 -12.30 -7.71 23.44
N ARG A 315 -13.03 -6.64 23.10
CA ARG A 315 -14.45 -6.44 23.43
C ARG A 315 -15.39 -6.90 22.32
N THR A 316 -14.85 -7.46 21.24
CA THR A 316 -15.57 -7.79 20.01
C THR A 316 -15.45 -9.28 19.69
N VAL A 317 -16.34 -9.78 18.83
CA VAL A 317 -16.34 -11.17 18.33
C VAL A 317 -15.02 -11.57 17.66
N TRP A 318 -14.23 -10.60 17.16
CA TRP A 318 -12.96 -10.88 16.50
C TRP A 318 -11.93 -11.52 17.44
N ALA A 319 -12.03 -11.23 18.74
CA ALA A 319 -11.18 -11.77 19.79
C ALA A 319 -11.69 -13.07 20.43
N ASP A 320 -12.88 -13.56 20.05
CA ASP A 320 -13.43 -14.82 20.58
C ASP A 320 -12.53 -16.03 20.27
N ASN A 321 -12.74 -17.12 21.01
CA ASN A 321 -12.03 -18.39 20.88
C ASN A 321 -12.40 -19.12 19.57
N CYS A 322 -11.92 -18.60 18.45
CA CYS A 322 -12.16 -19.12 17.11
C CYS A 322 -10.88 -19.00 16.29
N ARG A 323 -10.40 -20.14 15.77
CA ARG A 323 -9.25 -20.16 14.87
C ARG A 323 -9.58 -19.39 13.58
N SER A 324 -8.85 -18.31 13.33
CA SER A 324 -9.06 -17.48 12.15
C SER A 324 -7.77 -16.89 11.61
N TRP A 325 -7.77 -16.54 10.32
CA TRP A 325 -6.66 -15.81 9.72
C TRP A 325 -6.49 -14.39 10.30
N TYR A 326 -7.56 -13.80 10.86
CA TYR A 326 -7.49 -12.55 11.62
C TYR A 326 -6.57 -12.64 12.84
N LYS A 327 -6.31 -13.85 13.37
CA LYS A 327 -5.39 -14.12 14.49
C LYS A 327 -4.19 -14.97 14.05
N ASN A 328 -3.76 -14.83 12.80
CA ASN A 328 -2.64 -15.59 12.22
C ASN A 328 -2.79 -17.12 12.41
N GLY A 329 -4.01 -17.63 12.20
CA GLY A 329 -4.32 -19.07 12.32
C GLY A 329 -4.39 -19.62 13.74
N LYS A 330 -4.43 -18.75 14.77
CA LYS A 330 -4.52 -19.13 16.18
C LYS A 330 -5.97 -19.02 16.68
N GLU A 331 -6.32 -19.84 17.67
CA GLU A 331 -7.62 -19.77 18.37
C GLU A 331 -7.73 -18.54 19.26
N THR A 332 -6.62 -18.16 19.88
CA THR A 332 -6.48 -17.00 20.77
C THR A 332 -5.24 -16.21 20.40
N GLY A 333 -5.20 -14.94 20.80
CA GLY A 333 -4.03 -14.07 20.61
C GLY A 333 -4.39 -12.73 19.97
N ILE A 334 -3.35 -12.06 19.47
CA ILE A 334 -3.45 -10.75 18.83
C ILE A 334 -4.28 -10.86 17.56
N VAL A 335 -5.26 -9.95 17.42
CA VAL A 335 -6.02 -9.78 16.19
C VAL A 335 -5.24 -8.83 15.29
N THR A 336 -4.77 -9.32 14.15
CA THR A 336 -3.90 -8.59 13.20
C THR A 336 -4.57 -8.29 11.88
N GLY A 337 -5.70 -8.94 11.58
CA GLY A 337 -6.33 -8.84 10.26
C GLY A 337 -7.49 -7.86 10.16
N THR A 338 -7.86 -7.16 11.24
CA THR A 338 -8.95 -6.19 11.18
C THR A 338 -8.74 -4.96 12.07
N TYR A 339 -9.27 -3.83 11.62
CA TYR A 339 -9.17 -2.53 12.27
C TYR A 339 -10.00 -2.45 13.56
N ALA A 340 -9.48 -1.71 14.53
CA ALA A 340 -10.16 -1.41 15.79
C ALA A 340 -11.06 -0.16 15.67
N GLY A 341 -12.25 -0.32 15.08
CA GLY A 341 -13.22 0.76 14.95
C GLY A 341 -14.09 0.62 13.70
N SER A 342 -15.00 1.56 13.47
CA SER A 342 -15.78 1.58 12.22
C SER A 342 -14.94 2.08 11.03
N ILE A 343 -15.41 1.83 9.81
CA ILE A 343 -14.80 2.40 8.60
C ILE A 343 -14.84 3.94 8.59
N LEU A 344 -15.85 4.55 9.22
CA LEU A 344 -15.94 6.00 9.38
C LEU A 344 -14.93 6.52 10.40
N HIS A 345 -14.74 5.81 11.52
CA HIS A 345 -13.68 6.12 12.48
C HIS A 345 -12.30 6.07 11.81
N PHE A 346 -12.04 5.07 10.97
CA PHE A 346 -10.81 4.99 10.18
C PHE A 346 -10.63 6.22 9.27
N LYS A 347 -11.67 6.61 8.53
CA LYS A 347 -11.65 7.79 7.67
C LYS A 347 -11.33 9.06 8.46
N ASP A 348 -12.09 9.33 9.52
CA ASP A 348 -11.98 10.54 10.31
C ASP A 348 -10.59 10.67 10.94
N VAL A 349 -10.03 9.57 11.45
CA VAL A 349 -8.67 9.57 12.00
C VAL A 349 -7.64 9.80 10.90
N LEU A 350 -7.75 9.12 9.75
CA LEU A 350 -6.78 9.26 8.67
C LEU A 350 -6.74 10.70 8.14
N GLU A 351 -7.87 11.39 8.08
CA GLU A 351 -7.96 12.80 7.67
C GLU A 351 -7.34 13.77 8.67
N ASN A 352 -7.40 13.45 9.98
CA ASN A 352 -7.04 14.37 11.06
C ASN A 352 -5.74 14.03 11.81
N ILE A 353 -5.00 13.01 11.37
CA ILE A 353 -3.77 12.60 12.06
C ILE A 353 -2.68 13.67 11.99
N GLY A 354 -2.11 13.99 13.15
CA GLY A 354 -1.11 15.04 13.29
C GLY A 354 0.33 14.58 13.08
N ASP A 355 1.22 15.57 12.91
CA ASP A 355 2.65 15.35 12.67
C ASP A 355 3.41 14.82 13.89
N GLU A 356 2.85 14.98 15.10
CA GLU A 356 3.46 14.58 16.37
C GLU A 356 3.78 13.08 16.44
N HIS A 357 3.09 12.27 15.64
CA HIS A 357 3.29 10.82 15.55
C HIS A 357 4.44 10.41 14.62
N PHE A 358 5.10 11.36 13.96
CA PHE A 358 6.08 11.08 12.91
C PHE A 358 7.46 11.66 13.22
N ASP A 359 8.48 10.92 12.81
CA ASP A 359 9.84 11.42 12.63
C ASP A 359 9.94 11.99 11.22
N VAL A 360 10.09 13.32 11.14
CA VAL A 360 10.22 14.07 9.90
C VAL A 360 11.66 14.52 9.72
N VAL A 361 12.28 14.09 8.62
CA VAL A 361 13.68 14.42 8.29
C VAL A 361 13.69 15.36 7.11
N SER A 362 14.38 16.50 7.22
CA SER A 362 14.56 17.45 6.11
C SER A 362 15.79 17.11 5.25
N ASN A 363 15.77 17.47 3.98
CA ASN A 363 16.97 17.44 3.12
C ASN A 363 17.99 18.52 3.50
N ASN A 364 17.60 19.55 4.25
CA ASN A 364 18.46 20.66 4.62
C ASN A 364 18.60 20.78 6.14
N LYS A 365 19.77 21.28 6.57
CA LYS A 365 20.01 21.59 7.99
C LYS A 365 19.06 22.68 8.51
N ASN A 366 18.76 23.69 7.68
CA ASN A 366 17.73 24.67 7.99
C ASN A 366 16.39 24.15 7.47
N VAL A 367 15.54 23.69 8.38
CA VAL A 367 14.22 23.11 8.10
C VAL A 367 13.23 24.11 7.49
N PHE A 368 13.54 25.40 7.48
CA PHE A 368 12.72 26.45 6.86
C PHE A 368 13.20 26.88 5.48
N LYS A 369 14.19 26.20 4.89
CA LYS A 369 14.71 26.56 3.56
C LYS A 369 13.62 26.59 2.47
N TRP A 370 12.60 25.76 2.61
CA TRP A 370 11.46 25.69 1.69
C TRP A 370 10.55 26.93 1.72
N LEU A 371 10.71 27.86 2.68
CA LEU A 371 10.02 29.14 2.68
C LEU A 371 10.37 30.02 1.46
N GLY A 372 11.49 29.75 0.79
CA GLY A 372 11.84 30.43 -0.44
C GLY A 372 12.12 31.93 -0.24
N ASN A 373 11.90 32.70 -1.30
CA ASN A 373 12.20 34.13 -1.38
C ASN A 373 11.15 35.04 -0.69
N GLY A 374 10.26 34.44 0.10
CA GLY A 374 9.18 35.16 0.80
C GLY A 374 7.94 35.42 -0.06
N GLN A 375 7.92 35.01 -1.34
CA GLN A 375 6.74 35.11 -2.19
C GLN A 375 5.82 33.91 -2.06
N SER A 376 4.53 34.10 -2.29
CA SER A 376 3.56 33.03 -2.54
C SER A 376 3.47 32.65 -4.01
N LEU A 377 2.92 31.46 -4.31
CA LEU A 377 2.63 31.05 -5.70
C LEU A 377 1.65 32.01 -6.41
N HIS A 378 0.87 32.80 -5.66
CA HIS A 378 -0.07 33.78 -6.20
C HIS A 378 0.62 35.12 -6.53
N ASP A 379 1.79 35.41 -5.98
CA ASP A 379 2.40 36.73 -6.11
C ASP A 379 2.81 37.00 -7.56
N LYS A 380 3.38 35.98 -8.24
CA LYS A 380 3.90 36.05 -9.62
C LYS A 380 4.68 37.34 -9.88
N ASP A 381 5.63 37.66 -9.00
CA ASP A 381 6.42 38.91 -9.04
C ASP A 381 5.56 40.19 -9.10
N GLY A 382 4.41 40.18 -8.41
CA GLY A 382 3.46 41.29 -8.35
C GLY A 382 2.43 41.33 -9.47
N THR A 383 2.42 40.35 -10.38
CA THR A 383 1.48 40.29 -11.51
C THR A 383 0.29 39.35 -11.29
N GLY A 384 0.28 38.58 -10.19
CA GLY A 384 -0.79 37.65 -9.89
C GLY A 384 -1.94 38.25 -9.07
N ASP A 385 -2.89 37.39 -8.68
CA ASP A 385 -4.04 37.80 -7.87
C ASP A 385 -3.64 37.91 -6.39
N LEU A 386 -3.26 39.12 -5.99
CA LEU A 386 -2.86 39.44 -4.62
C LEU A 386 -4.04 39.58 -3.64
N ALA A 387 -5.28 39.57 -4.15
CA ALA A 387 -6.48 39.79 -3.36
C ALA A 387 -7.38 38.54 -3.28
N TYR A 388 -6.90 37.37 -3.70
CA TYR A 388 -7.68 36.13 -3.75
C TYR A 388 -8.37 35.73 -2.43
N TYR A 389 -7.83 36.20 -1.30
CA TYR A 389 -8.32 35.96 0.05
C TYR A 389 -9.34 37.00 0.54
N MET A 390 -9.49 38.13 -0.15
CA MET A 390 -10.47 39.17 0.14
C MET A 390 -11.78 38.88 -0.60
N LYS A 391 -12.44 37.77 -0.24
CA LYS A 391 -13.80 37.47 -0.71
C LYS A 391 -14.80 37.83 0.38
N GLU A 392 -15.85 38.56 0.01
CA GLU A 392 -16.99 38.90 0.87
C GLU A 392 -17.84 37.68 1.23
#